data_AF-A0A0V1ATD3-F1
#
_entry.id   AF-A0A0V1ATD3-F1
#
_cell.length_a   1.000
_cell.length_b   1.000
_cell.length_c   1.000
_cell.angle_alpha   90.00
_cell.angle_beta   90.00
_cell.angle_gamma   90.00
#
_symmetry.space_group_name_H-M   'P 1'
#
loop_
_entity.id
_entity.type
_entity.pdbx_description
1 polymer ?
#
loop_
_entity_poly.entity_id
_entity_poly.type
_entity_poly.pdbx_seq_one_letter_code
_entity_poly.pdbx_strand_id
1 'polypeptide(L)'
;MPPDRLLMCNVYNVNIRTNNDLEGWHFKMNRLAGKRHLGFYELLQLLIDEQGSTETLIQHVISGRVTSNDLQIKYKKYEELQQRITALTAEYDDGTRTLEPFLKVVAYRVPEENY
;
A
#
# COMPACT_ATOMS: atom_id res chain seq x y z
N MET A 1 -25.94 -25.96 -0.97
CA MET A 1 -25.31 -24.68 -0.54
C MET A 1 -23.90 -25.01 -0.08
N PRO A 2 -22.83 -24.37 -0.59
CA PRO A 2 -21.49 -24.62 -0.04
C PRO A 2 -21.33 -23.88 1.30
N PRO A 3 -20.70 -24.49 2.32
CA PRO A 3 -20.77 -24.02 3.70
C PRO A 3 -19.73 -22.95 4.09
N ASP A 4 -18.84 -22.55 3.17
CA ASP A 4 -17.57 -21.89 3.56
C ASP A 4 -17.39 -20.46 3.04
N ARG A 5 -18.49 -19.71 2.83
CA ARG A 5 -18.37 -18.26 2.61
C ARG A 5 -18.34 -17.55 3.95
N LEU A 6 -17.15 -17.53 4.58
CA LEU A 6 -16.85 -16.50 5.57
C LEU A 6 -17.12 -15.15 4.90
N LEU A 7 -18.02 -14.35 5.50
CA LEU A 7 -18.08 -12.92 5.23
C LEU A 7 -16.70 -12.38 5.63
N MET A 8 -15.77 -12.31 4.67
CA MET A 8 -14.52 -11.59 4.85
C MET A 8 -14.93 -10.20 5.32
N CYS A 9 -14.60 -9.85 6.57
CA CYS A 9 -14.91 -8.54 7.16
C CYS A 9 -14.22 -7.38 6.43
N ASN A 10 -13.53 -7.65 5.32
CA ASN A 10 -13.07 -6.68 4.34
C ASN A 10 -13.71 -7.01 2.99
N VAL A 11 -14.37 -6.02 2.42
CA VAL A 11 -15.25 -6.12 1.25
C VAL A 11 -14.59 -6.89 0.10
N TYR A 12 -15.09 -8.09 -0.13
CA TYR A 12 -14.75 -8.93 -1.26
C TYR A 12 -15.16 -8.24 -2.57
N ASN A 13 -14.28 -8.22 -3.58
CA ASN A 13 -14.54 -7.62 -4.89
C ASN A 13 -14.76 -6.09 -4.92
N VAL A 14 -14.31 -5.37 -3.88
CA VAL A 14 -14.11 -3.92 -3.93
C VAL A 14 -12.61 -3.67 -4.00
N ASN A 15 -12.21 -2.63 -4.74
CA ASN A 15 -10.84 -2.16 -4.85
C ASN A 15 -10.37 -1.58 -3.50
N ILE A 16 -10.30 -2.42 -2.46
CA ILE A 16 -9.74 -2.05 -1.18
C ILE A 16 -8.24 -2.25 -1.34
N ARG A 17 -7.52 -1.13 -1.45
CA ARG A 17 -6.08 -1.11 -1.18
C ARG A 17 -5.85 -1.88 0.11
N THR A 18 -5.06 -2.94 0.07
CA THR A 18 -4.63 -3.74 1.24
C THR A 18 -3.80 -2.93 2.25
N ASN A 19 -3.68 -1.63 2.06
CA ASN A 19 -3.11 -0.66 2.97
C ASN A 19 -4.21 0.37 3.27
N ASN A 20 -4.70 0.41 4.51
CA ASN A 20 -5.46 1.56 4.97
C ASN A 20 -4.56 2.79 4.81
N ASP A 21 -5.00 3.86 4.15
CA ASP A 21 -4.17 5.06 3.96
C ASP A 21 -3.61 5.55 5.31
N LEU A 22 -4.38 5.35 6.39
CA LEU A 22 -4.01 5.66 7.77
C LEU A 22 -2.84 4.78 8.28
N GLU A 23 -2.83 3.50 7.94
CA GLU A 23 -1.76 2.56 8.30
C GLU A 23 -0.49 2.83 7.48
N GLY A 24 -0.65 3.14 6.20
CA GLY A 24 0.43 3.60 5.33
C GLY A 24 1.06 4.90 5.82
N TRP A 25 0.25 5.87 6.22
CA TRP A 25 0.71 7.10 6.85
C TRP A 25 1.44 6.83 8.17
N HIS A 26 0.89 5.99 9.04
CA HIS A 26 1.53 5.64 10.31
C HIS A 26 2.88 4.94 10.09
N PHE A 27 2.97 4.02 9.14
CA PHE A 27 4.22 3.34 8.78
C PHE A 27 5.26 4.32 8.25
N LYS A 28 4.86 5.19 7.32
CA LYS A 28 5.72 6.23 6.75
C LYS A 28 6.26 7.18 7.81
N MET A 29 5.40 7.67 8.70
CA MET A 29 5.79 8.60 9.77
C MET A 29 6.74 7.93 10.76
N ASN A 30 6.49 6.68 11.15
CA ASN A 30 7.39 5.94 12.04
C ASN A 30 8.76 5.67 11.40
N ARG A 31 8.79 5.47 10.08
CA ARG A 31 10.05 5.34 9.34
C ARG A 31 10.82 6.65 9.29
N LEU A 32 10.17 7.76 8.92
CA LEU A 32 10.80 9.10 8.85
C LEU A 32 11.33 9.54 10.22
N ALA A 33 10.58 9.22 11.28
CA ALA A 33 10.97 9.50 12.65
C ALA A 33 12.19 8.72 13.14
N GLY A 34 12.44 7.53 12.58
CA GLY A 34 13.52 6.64 13.02
C GLY A 34 13.43 6.17 14.48
N LYS A 35 12.30 6.39 15.16
CA LYS A 35 12.11 6.07 16.58
C LYS A 35 10.65 5.77 16.93
N ARG A 36 10.48 5.03 18.03
CA ARG A 36 9.16 4.51 18.47
C ARG A 36 8.26 5.54 19.14
N HIS A 37 8.82 6.61 19.70
CA HIS A 37 8.08 7.65 20.41
C HIS A 37 8.57 9.03 19.96
N LEU A 38 7.67 9.80 19.36
CA LEU A 38 7.89 11.18 18.93
C LEU A 38 7.29 12.15 19.95
N GLY A 39 8.05 13.16 20.34
CA GLY A 39 7.49 14.33 21.00
C GLY A 39 6.60 15.12 20.04
N PHE A 40 5.67 15.91 20.57
CA PHE A 40 4.71 16.67 19.77
C PHE A 40 5.39 17.58 18.73
N TYR A 41 6.42 18.33 19.12
CA TYR A 41 7.13 19.24 18.21
C TYR A 41 7.96 18.51 17.17
N GLU A 42 8.45 17.30 17.47
CA GLU A 42 9.16 16.47 16.49
C GLU A 42 8.19 15.91 15.45
N LEU A 43 7.01 15.48 15.89
CA LEU A 43 5.93 15.10 14.99
C LEU A 43 5.51 16.29 14.10
N LEU A 44 5.36 17.48 14.66
CA LEU A 44 5.01 18.69 13.91
C LEU A 44 6.05 19.01 12.84
N GLN A 45 7.34 18.95 13.18
CA GLN A 45 8.42 19.19 12.23
C GLN A 45 8.42 18.17 11.09
N LEU A 46 8.25 16.88 11.40
CA LEU A 46 8.14 15.82 10.39
C LEU A 46 6.97 16.05 9.43
N LEU A 47 5.83 16.52 9.93
CA LEU A 47 4.67 16.84 9.09
C LEU A 47 4.95 18.01 8.15
N ILE A 48 5.67 19.05 8.63
CA ILE A 48 6.07 20.19 7.80
C ILE A 48 7.05 19.75 6.72
N ASP A 49 8.05 18.95 7.07
CA ASP A 49 9.06 18.46 6.11
C ASP A 49 8.43 17.57 5.03
N GLU A 50 7.50 16.69 5.43
CA GLU A 50 6.75 15.83 4.51
C GLU A 50 5.85 16.64 3.57
N GLN A 51 5.20 17.70 4.08
CA GLN A 51 4.44 18.63 3.24
C GLN A 51 5.36 19.33 2.22
N GLY A 52 6.49 19.87 2.66
CA GLY A 52 7.44 20.56 1.77
C GLY A 52 8.02 19.65 0.68
N SER A 53 8.26 18.38 1.02
CA SER A 53 8.67 17.34 0.05
C SER A 53 7.59 17.09 -1.01
N THR A 54 6.32 17.01 -0.58
CA THR A 54 5.18 16.81 -1.48
C THR A 54 4.99 18.01 -2.41
N GLU A 55 5.07 19.23 -1.89
CA GLU A 55 4.99 20.46 -2.69
C GLU A 55 6.12 20.53 -3.72
N THR A 56 7.33 20.14 -3.33
CA THR A 56 8.48 20.06 -4.24
C THR A 56 8.22 19.06 -5.37
N LEU A 57 7.72 17.86 -5.05
CA LEU A 57 7.36 16.86 -6.05
C LEU A 57 6.29 17.38 -7.02
N ILE A 58 5.26 18.07 -6.51
CA ILE A 58 4.22 18.68 -7.35
C ILE A 58 4.84 19.71 -8.30
N GLN A 59 5.74 20.57 -7.83
CA GLN A 59 6.43 21.52 -8.69
C GLN A 59 7.28 20.84 -9.77
N HIS A 60 7.94 19.73 -9.44
CA HIS A 60 8.67 18.93 -10.42
C HIS A 60 7.75 18.35 -11.51
N VAL A 61 6.56 17.88 -11.13
CA VAL A 61 5.56 17.38 -12.09
C VAL A 61 5.02 18.52 -12.96
N ILE A 62 4.65 19.66 -12.37
CA ILE A 62 4.11 20.83 -13.11
C ILE A 62 5.17 21.40 -14.06
N SER A 63 6.43 21.46 -13.65
CA SER A 63 7.54 21.92 -14.49
C SER A 63 7.98 20.92 -15.55
N GLY A 64 7.34 19.75 -15.64
CA GLY A 64 7.69 18.69 -16.59
C GLY A 64 9.05 18.02 -16.34
N ARG A 65 9.66 18.25 -15.16
CA ARG A 65 10.93 17.65 -14.75
C ARG A 65 10.78 16.20 -14.31
N VAL A 66 9.57 15.80 -13.92
CA VAL A 66 9.20 14.41 -13.62
C VAL A 66 8.18 13.98 -14.65
N THR A 67 8.51 12.91 -15.39
CA THR A 67 7.64 12.35 -16.41
C THR A 67 6.73 11.27 -15.82
N SER A 68 5.65 10.93 -16.54
CA SER A 68 4.80 9.79 -16.19
C SER A 68 5.62 8.48 -16.05
N ASN A 69 6.71 8.34 -16.82
CA ASN A 69 7.58 7.17 -16.77
C ASN A 69 8.36 7.09 -15.45
N ASP A 70 8.82 8.22 -14.91
CA ASP A 70 9.55 8.26 -13.64
C ASP A 70 8.66 7.85 -12.46
N LEU A 71 7.40 8.31 -12.48
CA LEU A 71 6.39 7.90 -11.51
C LEU A 71 6.04 6.41 -11.70
N GLN A 72 5.86 5.95 -12.94
CA GLN A 72 5.51 4.56 -13.23
C GLN A 72 6.60 3.59 -12.75
N ILE A 73 7.88 3.95 -12.90
CA ILE A 73 9.00 3.15 -12.36
C ILE A 73 8.89 3.02 -10.84
N LYS A 74 8.57 4.11 -10.13
CA LYS A 74 8.39 4.10 -8.67
C LYS A 74 7.24 3.21 -8.23
N TYR A 75 6.13 3.20 -8.98
CA TYR A 75 4.92 2.45 -8.63
C TYR A 75 4.84 1.04 -9.21
N LYS A 76 5.77 0.64 -10.10
CA LYS A 76 5.77 -0.66 -10.79
C LYS A 76 5.66 -1.86 -9.84
N LYS A 77 6.36 -1.83 -8.70
CA LYS A 77 6.28 -2.89 -7.66
C LYS A 77 4.86 -3.07 -7.12
N TYR A 78 4.13 -1.96 -6.97
CA TYR A 78 2.75 -1.97 -6.49
C TYR A 78 1.78 -2.42 -7.59
N GLU A 79 2.02 -2.06 -8.86
CA GLU A 79 1.26 -2.60 -10.00
C GLU A 79 1.42 -4.12 -10.14
N GLU A 80 2.66 -4.63 -10.03
CA GLU A 80 2.95 -6.06 -10.06
C GLU A 80 2.28 -6.80 -8.90
N LEU A 81 2.31 -6.21 -7.70
CA LEU A 81 1.61 -6.75 -6.54
C LEU A 81 0.10 -6.79 -6.78
N GLN A 82 -0.48 -5.73 -7.33
CA GLN A 82 -1.90 -5.64 -7.63
C GLN A 82 -2.32 -6.69 -8.67
N GLN A 83 -1.55 -6.86 -9.75
CA GLN A 83 -1.78 -7.88 -10.76
C GLN A 83 -1.77 -9.29 -10.14
N ARG A 84 -0.81 -9.55 -9.25
CA ARG A 84 -0.70 -10.84 -8.57
C ARG A 84 -1.88 -11.08 -7.63
N ILE A 85 -2.29 -10.12 -6.82
CA ILE A 85 -3.46 -10.25 -5.95
C ILE A 85 -4.71 -10.54 -6.79
N THR A 86 -4.88 -9.81 -7.90
CA THR A 86 -6.00 -10.00 -8.84
C THR A 86 -6.03 -11.43 -9.39
N ALA A 87 -4.89 -11.98 -9.80
CA ALA A 87 -4.80 -13.37 -10.27
C ALA A 87 -5.16 -14.38 -9.16
N LEU A 88 -4.66 -14.15 -7.94
CA LEU A 88 -4.97 -15.02 -6.80
C LEU A 88 -6.43 -14.98 -6.39
N THR A 89 -7.08 -13.82 -6.53
CA THR A 89 -8.52 -13.67 -6.30
C THR A 89 -9.31 -14.45 -7.35
N ALA A 90 -8.91 -14.38 -8.63
CA ALA A 90 -9.56 -15.14 -9.71
C ALA A 90 -9.46 -16.67 -9.47
N GLU A 91 -8.31 -17.18 -9.03
CA GLU A 91 -8.12 -18.60 -8.67
C GLU A 91 -8.92 -19.04 -7.43
N TYR A 92 -9.31 -18.09 -6.57
CA TYR A 92 -10.17 -18.40 -5.43
C TYR A 92 -11.66 -18.36 -5.86
N ASP A 93 -12.04 -17.41 -6.71
CA ASP A 93 -13.39 -17.29 -7.30
C ASP A 93 -13.78 -18.51 -8.14
N ASP A 94 -12.82 -19.07 -8.90
CA ASP A 94 -13.05 -20.25 -9.73
C ASP A 94 -13.08 -21.57 -8.93
N GLY A 95 -12.76 -21.52 -7.63
CA GLY A 95 -12.76 -22.68 -6.72
C GLY A 95 -11.50 -23.55 -6.79
N THR A 96 -10.48 -23.16 -7.57
CA THR A 96 -9.22 -23.91 -7.72
C THR A 96 -8.32 -23.74 -6.51
N ARG A 97 -8.44 -22.62 -5.78
CA ARG A 97 -7.69 -22.32 -4.56
C ARG A 97 -8.60 -22.28 -3.34
N THR A 98 -8.20 -22.93 -2.26
CA THR A 98 -8.91 -22.88 -0.98
C THR A 98 -8.59 -21.61 -0.18
N LEU A 99 -9.50 -21.21 0.71
CA LEU A 99 -9.47 -19.94 1.45
C LEU A 99 -8.19 -19.75 2.28
N GLU A 100 -7.74 -20.77 3.00
CA GLU A 100 -6.59 -20.68 3.90
C GLU A 100 -5.27 -20.40 3.14
N PRO A 101 -4.92 -21.13 2.06
CA PRO A 101 -3.81 -20.76 1.18
C PRO A 101 -3.92 -19.36 0.58
N PHE A 102 -5.14 -18.92 0.21
CA PHE A 102 -5.35 -17.56 -0.31
C PHE A 102 -5.00 -16.50 0.74
N LEU A 103 -5.59 -16.60 1.94
CA LEU A 103 -5.36 -15.65 3.04
C LEU A 103 -3.89 -15.61 3.46
N LYS A 104 -3.21 -16.75 3.52
CA LYS A 104 -1.78 -16.82 3.86
C LYS A 104 -0.91 -16.09 2.83
N VAL A 105 -1.26 -16.12 1.55
CA VAL A 105 -0.47 -15.45 0.51
C VAL A 105 -0.70 -13.94 0.46
N VAL A 106 -1.90 -13.48 0.84
CA VAL A 106 -2.27 -12.06 0.86
C VAL A 106 -1.77 -11.37 2.14
N ALA A 107 -1.85 -12.01 3.30
CA ALA A 107 -1.48 -11.41 4.59
C ALA A 107 0.02 -11.08 4.74
N TYR A 108 0.90 -11.86 4.10
CA TYR A 108 2.36 -11.74 4.27
C TYR A 108 3.04 -10.88 3.18
N ARG A 109 2.29 -10.04 2.45
CA ARG A 109 2.78 -9.38 1.23
C ARG A 109 2.78 -7.86 1.24
N VAL A 110 2.82 -7.24 2.41
CA VAL A 110 3.19 -5.82 2.50
C VAL A 110 4.63 -5.72 1.96
N PRO A 111 4.87 -4.98 0.87
CA PRO A 111 6.21 -4.89 0.30
C PRO A 111 7.09 -4.11 1.28
N GLU A 112 7.98 -4.80 2.01
CA GLU A 112 9.05 -4.13 2.73
C GLU A 112 9.87 -3.31 1.73
N GLU A 113 9.97 -2.01 1.98
CA GLU A 113 10.78 -1.09 1.20
C GLU A 113 12.22 -1.15 1.74
N ASN A 114 13.06 -1.97 1.11
CA ASN A 114 14.51 -1.80 1.19
C ASN A 114 14.89 -0.55 0.39
N TYR A 115 15.06 0.57 1.09
CA TYR A 115 15.87 1.72 0.68
C TYR A 115 16.87 1.98 1.78
#